data_AF-A0A2D7RJC6-F1
#
_entry.id   AF-A0A2D7RJC6-F1
#
_cell.length_a   1.000
_cell.length_b   1.000
_cell.length_c   1.000
_cell.angle_alpha   90.00
_cell.angle_beta   90.00
_cell.angle_gamma   90.00
#
_symmetry.space_group_name_H-M   'P 1'
#
loop_
_entity.id
_entity.type
_entity.pdbx_description
1 polymer ?
#
loop_
_entity_poly.entity_id
_entity_poly.type
_entity_poly.pdbx_seq_one_letter_code
_entity_poly.pdbx_strand_id
1 'polypeptide(L)'
;MALTTLEDIAAYLVSDGKGFLAADESTGTIGKRFDAINTESTEDSRRDYRELLFRAEGMQDNIGGVILFDETLRQNAEDGTPLKDLINSTGALPGIKVDKGISPFNDSEEVITGG
;
A
#
# COMPACT_ATOMS: atom_id res chain seq x y z
N MET A 1 -17.13 15.77 -5.22
CA MET A 1 -16.50 16.23 -6.47
C MET A 1 -15.89 15.02 -7.16
N ALA A 2 -16.01 14.90 -8.47
CA ALA A 2 -15.27 13.85 -9.19
C ALA A 2 -13.80 14.27 -9.27
N LEU A 3 -12.89 13.42 -8.81
CA LEU A 3 -11.44 13.65 -8.92
C LEU A 3 -11.00 13.23 -10.33
N THR A 4 -10.92 14.20 -11.25
CA THR A 4 -10.69 13.92 -12.68
C THR A 4 -9.34 14.42 -13.20
N THR A 5 -8.64 15.26 -12.44
CA THR A 5 -7.32 15.80 -12.81
C THR A 5 -6.24 15.33 -11.84
N LEU A 6 -4.97 15.44 -12.25
CA LEU A 6 -3.85 15.15 -11.37
C LEU A 6 -3.78 16.14 -10.21
N GLU A 7 -4.09 17.42 -10.46
CA GLU A 7 -4.14 18.45 -9.42
C GLU A 7 -5.21 18.14 -8.36
N ASP A 8 -6.41 17.73 -8.78
CA ASP A 8 -7.50 17.38 -7.86
C ASP A 8 -7.13 16.17 -7.00
N ILE A 9 -6.55 15.13 -7.61
CA ILE A 9 -6.12 13.92 -6.91
C ILE A 9 -5.00 14.25 -5.91
N ALA A 10 -3.99 15.02 -6.34
CA ALA A 10 -2.89 15.41 -5.47
C ALA A 10 -3.38 16.24 -4.27
N ALA A 11 -4.26 17.21 -4.50
CA ALA A 11 -4.85 18.03 -3.45
C ALA A 11 -5.72 17.18 -2.49
N TYR A 12 -6.45 16.21 -3.01
CA TYR A 12 -7.26 15.30 -2.19
C TYR A 12 -6.41 14.41 -1.27
N LEU A 13 -5.31 13.84 -1.79
CA LEU A 13 -4.43 12.95 -1.05
C LEU A 13 -3.79 13.63 0.19
N VAL A 14 -3.59 14.95 0.12
CA VAL A 14 -2.93 15.76 1.16
C VAL A 14 -3.88 16.77 1.83
N SER A 15 -5.19 16.56 1.74
CA SER A 15 -6.18 17.44 2.38
C SER A 15 -6.00 17.46 3.90
N ASP A 16 -6.36 18.57 4.55
CA ASP A 16 -6.23 18.74 6.00
C ASP A 16 -6.72 17.52 6.79
N GLY A 17 -5.88 17.02 7.70
CA GLY A 17 -6.17 15.86 8.54
C GLY A 17 -5.89 14.50 7.88
N LYS A 18 -5.55 14.45 6.58
CA LYS A 18 -5.25 13.22 5.86
C LYS A 18 -3.75 12.99 5.64
N GLY A 19 -3.36 11.72 5.64
CA GLY A 19 -2.02 11.27 5.28
C GLY A 19 -2.01 10.04 4.38
N PHE A 20 -0.83 9.43 4.25
CA PHE A 20 -0.64 8.19 3.50
C PHE A 20 -0.41 7.01 4.44
N LEU A 21 -1.02 5.87 4.11
CA LEU A 21 -0.59 4.57 4.60
C LEU A 21 0.30 3.91 3.53
N ALA A 22 1.60 3.78 3.81
CA ALA A 22 2.52 3.03 2.95
C ALA A 22 2.44 1.54 3.32
N ALA A 23 1.66 0.77 2.56
CA ALA A 23 1.48 -0.68 2.70
C ALA A 23 2.02 -1.44 1.47
N ASP A 24 3.08 -0.88 0.86
CA ASP A 24 3.69 -1.33 -0.39
C ASP A 24 4.92 -2.22 -0.19
N GLU A 25 5.08 -2.81 0.99
CA GLU A 25 6.19 -3.71 1.25
C GLU A 25 6.18 -4.89 0.27
N SER A 26 7.27 -5.04 -0.48
CA SER A 26 7.50 -6.23 -1.30
C SER A 26 7.48 -7.50 -0.45
N THR A 27 7.27 -8.66 -1.07
CA THR A 27 7.21 -9.95 -0.38
C THR A 27 8.40 -10.19 0.56
N GLY A 28 9.63 -9.86 0.13
CA GLY A 28 10.81 -9.97 0.98
C GLY A 28 10.87 -8.94 2.10
N THR A 29 10.31 -7.74 1.91
CA THR A 29 10.30 -6.69 2.92
C THR A 29 9.28 -6.98 4.02
N ILE A 30 8.06 -7.36 3.65
CA ILE A 30 7.04 -7.74 4.63
C ILE A 30 7.42 -9.03 5.38
N GLY A 31 8.10 -9.97 4.71
CA GLY A 31 8.66 -11.15 5.37
C GLY A 31 9.52 -10.79 6.58
N LYS A 32 10.44 -9.85 6.42
CA LYS A 32 11.28 -9.34 7.53
C LYS A 32 10.47 -8.69 8.67
N ARG A 33 9.31 -8.09 8.36
CA ARG A 33 8.40 -7.53 9.38
C ARG A 33 7.68 -8.63 10.14
N PHE A 34 7.25 -9.67 9.45
CA PHE A 34 6.58 -10.83 10.06
C PHE A 34 7.55 -11.69 10.88
N ASP A 35 8.79 -11.84 10.43
CA ASP A 35 9.85 -12.53 11.19
C ASP A 35 10.06 -11.91 12.58
N ALA A 36 10.01 -10.58 12.68
CA ALA A 36 10.17 -9.86 13.94
C ALA A 36 9.08 -10.16 14.99
N ILE A 37 7.94 -10.71 14.54
CA ILE A 37 6.82 -11.13 15.40
C ILE A 37 6.57 -12.65 15.33
N ASN A 38 7.53 -13.43 14.85
CA ASN A 38 7.45 -14.89 14.70
C ASN A 38 6.23 -15.36 13.89
N THR A 39 5.88 -14.64 12.82
CA THR A 39 4.79 -15.00 11.90
C THR A 39 5.38 -15.42 10.56
N GLU A 40 4.85 -16.50 9.97
CA GLU A 40 5.27 -16.96 8.64
C GLU A 40 4.70 -16.05 7.54
N SER A 41 5.50 -15.70 6.53
CA SER A 41 5.05 -14.88 5.40
C SER A 41 4.46 -15.70 4.26
N THR A 42 3.20 -16.10 4.44
CA THR A 42 2.36 -16.72 3.40
C THR A 42 1.52 -15.67 2.66
N GLU A 43 0.93 -16.03 1.52
CA GLU A 43 0.00 -15.13 0.81
C GLU A 43 -1.21 -14.77 1.70
N ASP A 44 -1.78 -15.75 2.39
CA ASP A 44 -2.92 -15.57 3.29
C ASP A 44 -2.60 -14.63 4.46
N SER A 45 -1.49 -14.87 5.18
CA SER A 45 -1.08 -13.99 6.29
C SER A 45 -0.78 -12.56 5.82
N ARG A 46 -0.22 -12.42 4.62
CA ARG A 46 -0.02 -11.11 3.99
C ARG A 46 -1.35 -10.44 3.67
N ARG A 47 -2.33 -11.14 3.10
CA ARG A 47 -3.70 -10.64 2.89
C ARG A 47 -4.31 -10.22 4.22
N ASP A 48 -4.35 -11.10 5.22
CA ASP A 48 -5.00 -10.87 6.51
C ASP A 48 -4.48 -9.61 7.19
N TYR A 49 -3.16 -9.42 7.15
CA TYR A 49 -2.55 -8.21 7.69
C TYR A 49 -3.02 -6.94 6.97
N ARG A 50 -3.14 -6.95 5.63
CA ARG A 50 -3.62 -5.77 4.87
C ARG A 50 -5.10 -5.55 5.05
N GLU A 51 -5.88 -6.62 5.06
CA GLU A 51 -7.30 -6.58 5.34
C GLU A 51 -7.58 -5.98 6.72
N LEU A 52 -6.83 -6.39 7.75
CA LEU A 52 -6.88 -5.80 9.09
C LEU A 52 -6.67 -4.28 9.04
N LEU A 53 -5.64 -3.82 8.32
CA LEU A 53 -5.35 -2.38 8.19
C LEU A 53 -6.48 -1.64 7.49
N PHE A 54 -6.99 -2.17 6.37
CA PHE A 54 -7.97 -1.46 5.53
C PHE A 54 -9.38 -1.45 6.13
N ARG A 55 -9.67 -2.37 7.06
CA ARG A 55 -10.93 -2.38 7.82
C ARG A 55 -10.88 -1.59 9.11
N ALA A 56 -9.71 -1.10 9.52
CA ALA A 56 -9.59 -0.33 10.75
C ALA A 56 -10.39 0.97 10.67
N GLU A 57 -11.14 1.31 11.73
CA GLU A 57 -11.93 2.55 11.80
C GLU A 57 -11.06 3.80 11.57
N GLY A 58 -9.78 3.74 11.98
CA GLY A 58 -8.82 4.81 11.78
C GLY A 58 -8.51 5.15 10.32
N MET A 59 -8.92 4.31 9.36
CA MET A 59 -8.81 4.63 7.93
C MET A 59 -9.69 5.82 7.53
N GLN A 60 -10.90 5.90 8.09
CA GLN A 60 -11.85 6.95 7.78
C GLN A 60 -11.32 8.30 8.28
N ASP A 61 -11.45 9.33 7.46
CA ASP A 61 -11.06 10.72 7.72
C ASP A 61 -9.55 10.99 7.95
N ASN A 62 -8.73 9.99 8.24
CA ASN A 62 -7.28 10.16 8.50
C ASN A 62 -6.39 9.75 7.32
N ILE A 63 -6.87 8.91 6.40
CA ILE A 63 -6.06 8.40 5.29
C ILE A 63 -6.61 8.93 3.95
N GLY A 64 -5.77 9.66 3.23
CA GLY A 64 -6.05 10.16 1.89
C GLY A 64 -5.69 9.14 0.81
N GLY A 65 -4.58 8.40 1.01
CA GLY A 65 -4.13 7.39 0.07
C GLY A 65 -3.40 6.22 0.72
N VAL A 66 -3.46 5.07 0.06
CA VAL A 66 -2.77 3.85 0.46
C VAL A 66 -1.87 3.39 -0.67
N ILE A 67 -0.58 3.24 -0.43
CA ILE A 67 0.36 2.72 -1.44
C ILE A 67 0.38 1.20 -1.32
N LEU A 68 0.15 0.49 -2.42
CA LEU A 68 0.07 -0.97 -2.47
C LEU A 68 1.22 -1.58 -3.26
N PHE A 69 1.55 -2.83 -2.91
CA PHE A 69 2.34 -3.71 -3.77
C PHE A 69 1.44 -4.43 -4.79
N ASP A 70 2.00 -4.89 -5.92
CA ASP A 70 1.22 -5.49 -7.02
C ASP A 70 0.37 -6.68 -6.57
N GLU A 71 0.90 -7.53 -5.67
CA GLU A 71 0.16 -8.64 -5.07
C GLU A 71 -1.13 -8.14 -4.38
N THR A 72 -1.01 -7.15 -3.49
CA THR A 72 -2.13 -6.61 -2.71
C THR A 72 -3.18 -5.93 -3.57
N LEU A 73 -2.78 -5.24 -4.63
CA LEU A 73 -3.71 -4.59 -5.55
C LEU A 73 -4.64 -5.60 -6.26
N ARG A 74 -4.16 -6.84 -6.45
CA ARG A 74 -4.88 -7.93 -7.14
C ARG A 74 -5.58 -8.88 -6.17
N GLN A 75 -5.34 -8.76 -4.88
CA GLN A 75 -5.90 -9.62 -3.85
C GLN A 75 -7.34 -9.25 -3.49
N ASN A 76 -8.08 -10.29 -3.09
CA ASN A 76 -9.35 -10.16 -2.41
C ASN A 76 -9.17 -10.43 -0.92
N ALA A 77 -9.99 -9.75 -0.12
CA ALA A 77 -10.25 -10.05 1.27
C ALA A 77 -10.84 -11.46 1.43
N GLU A 78 -10.85 -11.96 2.67
CA GLU A 78 -11.42 -13.27 3.01
C GLU A 78 -12.90 -13.39 2.58
N ASP A 79 -13.66 -12.29 2.66
CA ASP A 79 -15.06 -12.21 2.22
C ASP A 79 -15.26 -12.10 0.69
N GLY A 80 -14.16 -12.10 -0.07
CA GLY A 80 -14.16 -11.98 -1.53
C GLY A 80 -14.15 -10.54 -2.06
N THR A 81 -14.22 -9.52 -1.20
CA THR A 81 -14.14 -8.11 -1.61
C THR A 81 -12.72 -7.77 -2.07
N PRO A 82 -12.51 -7.13 -3.24
CA PRO A 82 -11.18 -6.65 -3.61
C PRO A 82 -10.60 -5.70 -2.56
N LEU A 83 -9.34 -5.88 -2.15
CA LEU A 83 -8.74 -5.05 -1.08
C LEU A 83 -8.74 -3.55 -1.42
N LYS A 84 -8.59 -3.21 -2.71
CA LYS A 84 -8.72 -1.83 -3.20
C LYS A 84 -10.11 -1.22 -2.97
N ASP A 85 -11.16 -2.05 -2.96
CA ASP A 85 -12.53 -1.59 -2.76
C ASP A 85 -12.81 -1.35 -1.28
N LEU A 86 -12.16 -2.11 -0.38
CA LEU A 86 -12.13 -1.77 1.05
C LEU A 86 -11.52 -0.38 1.27
N ILE A 87 -10.38 -0.10 0.64
CA ILE A 87 -9.71 1.22 0.71
C ILE A 87 -10.66 2.32 0.21
N ASN A 88 -11.24 2.14 -0.99
CA ASN A 88 -12.19 3.10 -1.56
C ASN A 88 -13.38 3.37 -0.62
N SER A 89 -13.90 2.34 0.06
CA SER A 89 -15.04 2.46 0.98
C SER A 89 -14.76 3.34 2.20
N THR A 90 -13.48 3.51 2.57
CA THR A 90 -13.04 4.40 3.66
C THR A 90 -12.86 5.85 3.21
N GLY A 91 -12.95 6.12 1.90
CA GLY A 91 -12.66 7.41 1.29
C GLY A 91 -11.18 7.60 0.94
N ALA A 92 -10.30 6.66 1.24
CA ALA A 92 -8.91 6.70 0.79
C ALA A 92 -8.78 6.26 -0.68
N LEU A 93 -7.74 6.72 -1.37
CA LEU A 93 -7.44 6.32 -2.75
C LEU A 93 -6.36 5.22 -2.80
N PRO A 94 -6.57 4.13 -3.54
CA PRO A 94 -5.52 3.13 -3.77
C PRO A 94 -4.46 3.66 -4.74
N GLY A 95 -3.20 3.55 -4.35
CA GLY A 95 -2.02 3.82 -5.15
C GLY A 95 -1.17 2.56 -5.33
N ILE A 96 -0.24 2.58 -6.29
CA ILE A 96 0.57 1.42 -6.66
C ILE A 96 2.05 1.78 -6.69
N LYS A 97 2.88 0.93 -6.07
CA LYS A 97 4.32 0.96 -6.26
C LYS A 97 4.69 0.42 -7.63
N VAL A 98 5.46 1.19 -8.39
CA VAL A 98 5.84 0.85 -9.77
C VAL A 98 7.33 0.61 -9.96
N ASP A 99 8.18 1.00 -9.00
CA ASP A 99 9.60 0.66 -9.07
C ASP A 99 9.80 -0.86 -8.94
N LYS A 100 10.86 -1.34 -9.56
CA LYS A 100 11.28 -2.75 -9.53
C LYS A 100 12.52 -2.95 -8.65
N GLY A 101 12.71 -2.07 -7.66
CA GLY A 101 13.82 -2.11 -6.73
C GLY A 101 15.07 -1.36 -7.22
N ILE A 102 16.14 -1.51 -6.43
CA ILE A 102 17.41 -0.81 -6.61
C ILE A 102 18.52 -1.76 -7.05
N SER A 103 19.47 -1.26 -7.83
CA SER A 103 20.71 -1.95 -8.21
C SER A 103 21.93 -1.05 -7.96
N PRO A 104 23.12 -1.61 -7.70
CA PRO A 104 24.35 -0.80 -7.56
C PRO A 104 24.59 0.11 -8.77
N PHE A 105 24.99 1.35 -8.51
CA PHE A 105 25.40 2.29 -9.55
C PHE A 105 26.92 2.21 -9.76
N ASN A 106 27.33 1.47 -10.78
CA ASN A 106 28.73 1.14 -11.04
C ASN A 106 29.41 0.51 -9.80
N ASP A 107 30.71 0.77 -9.61
CA ASP A 107 31.49 0.31 -8.46
C ASP A 107 31.42 1.27 -7.26
N SER A 108 30.30 1.99 -7.09
CA SER A 108 30.09 2.93 -5.98
C SER A 108 29.13 2.38 -4.93
N GLU A 109 29.02 3.07 -3.79
CA GLU A 109 27.99 2.80 -2.78
C GLU A 109 26.60 3.35 -3.16
N GLU A 110 26.51 4.08 -4.29
CA GLU A 110 25.25 4.62 -4.78
C GLU A 110 24.40 3.53 -5.44
N VAL A 111 23.10 3.78 -5.52
CA VAL A 111 22.14 2.86 -6.13
C VAL A 111 21.27 3.59 -7.14
N ILE A 112 20.82 2.84 -8.15
CA ILE A 112 19.85 3.30 -9.16
C ILE A 112 18.56 2.50 -9.01
N THR A 113 17.42 3.18 -9.09
CA THR A 113 16.10 2.55 -9.10
C THR A 113 15.76 2.10 -10.51
N GLY A 114 15.43 0.82 -10.69
CA GLY A 114 14.92 0.27 -11.96
C GLY A 114 13.40 0.20 -11.98
N GLY A 115 12.79 0.11 -13.16
CA GLY A 115 11.33 0.02 -13.27
C GLY A 115 10.79 0.55 -14.57
#